data_AF-A0A7Y2L427-F1
#
_entry.id   AF-A0A7Y2L427-F1
#
_cell.length_a   1.000
_cell.length_b   1.000
_cell.length_c   1.000
_cell.angle_alpha   90.00
_cell.angle_beta   90.00
_cell.angle_gamma   90.00
#
_symmetry.space_group_name_H-M   'P 1'
#
loop_
_entity.id
_entity.type
_entity.pdbx_description
1 polymer ?
#
loop_
_entity_poly.entity_id
_entity_poly.type
_entity_poly.pdbx_seq_one_letter_code
_entity_poly.pdbx_strand_id
1 'polypeptide(L)'
;MNRVFLQFLLLAPLAVLAGCSSQGTQSLPDRSPEQVRARVVQLLPASIADRQGWATDIQAAFAAQDLAPSDENLCSVLAVAEQESNFQADPPVPGLAKIARTEINRRASKLHIPEFVVRSALNISSANGKTYNQRLDAARTEGQLSAIFDDFIGMVPLGKSLFGNLNPVHTGGPMQVSIAFAQKQARDYPYPVAG
;
A
#
# COMPACT_ATOMS: atom_id res chain seq x y z
N MET A 1 -11.11 -65.64 -21.39
CA MET A 1 -10.51 -64.29 -21.25
C MET A 1 -11.41 -63.42 -20.38
N ASN A 2 -11.48 -63.75 -19.08
CA ASN A 2 -10.83 -63.10 -17.93
C ASN A 2 -11.42 -61.74 -17.51
N ARG A 3 -12.50 -61.79 -16.72
CA ARG A 3 -13.15 -60.65 -16.04
C ARG A 3 -12.18 -59.74 -15.28
N VAL A 4 -11.08 -60.31 -14.79
CA VAL A 4 -9.96 -59.62 -14.14
C VAL A 4 -9.34 -58.56 -15.06
N PHE A 5 -9.21 -58.85 -16.36
CA PHE A 5 -8.60 -57.93 -17.33
C PHE A 5 -9.49 -56.71 -17.62
N LEU A 6 -10.82 -56.89 -17.56
CA LEU A 6 -11.79 -55.81 -17.75
C LEU A 6 -11.87 -54.88 -16.53
N GLN A 7 -11.67 -55.41 -15.32
CA GLN A 7 -11.59 -54.61 -14.08
C GLN A 7 -10.34 -53.72 -14.04
N PHE A 8 -9.19 -54.22 -14.51
CA PHE A 8 -7.97 -53.40 -14.60
C PHE A 8 -8.09 -52.25 -15.62
N LEU A 9 -8.88 -52.44 -16.68
CA LEU A 9 -9.09 -51.44 -17.74
C LEU A 9 -9.96 -50.24 -17.31
N LEU A 10 -10.81 -50.42 -16.29
CA LEU A 10 -11.67 -49.37 -15.72
C LEU A 10 -11.02 -48.59 -14.56
N LEU A 11 -9.98 -49.14 -13.93
CA LEU A 11 -9.27 -48.50 -12.81
C LEU A 11 -8.14 -47.56 -13.26
N ALA A 12 -7.61 -47.75 -14.46
CA ALA A 12 -6.55 -46.90 -15.02
C ALA A 12 -6.96 -45.42 -15.21
N PRO A 13 -8.16 -45.06 -15.74
CA PRO A 13 -8.52 -43.65 -15.92
C PRO A 13 -8.77 -42.90 -14.60
N LEU A 14 -9.22 -43.59 -13.54
CA LEU A 14 -9.41 -42.97 -12.21
C LEU A 14 -8.08 -42.60 -11.53
N ALA A 15 -7.01 -43.37 -11.76
CA ALA A 15 -5.69 -43.07 -11.19
C ALA A 15 -5.04 -41.83 -11.82
N VAL A 16 -5.31 -41.56 -13.11
CA VAL A 16 -4.78 -40.38 -13.83
C VAL A 16 -5.47 -39.09 -13.37
N LEU A 17 -6.77 -39.13 -13.06
CA LEU A 17 -7.52 -37.97 -12.54
C LEU A 17 -7.11 -37.59 -11.10
N ALA A 18 -6.71 -38.55 -10.26
CA ALA A 18 -6.23 -38.26 -8.90
C ALA A 18 -4.86 -37.55 -8.90
N GLY A 19 -3.98 -37.86 -9.86
CA GLY A 19 -2.64 -37.27 -9.97
C GLY A 19 -2.62 -35.77 -10.33
N CYS A 20 -3.67 -35.26 -10.97
CA CYS A 20 -3.79 -33.83 -11.27
C CYS A 20 -4.28 -33.00 -10.06
N SER A 21 -4.80 -33.65 -9.01
CA SER A 21 -5.26 -32.98 -7.78
C SER A 21 -4.24 -33.02 -6.64
N SER A 22 -3.21 -33.87 -6.74
CA SER A 22 -2.29 -34.16 -5.64
C SER A 22 -0.94 -33.45 -5.75
N GLN A 23 -0.84 -32.30 -6.41
CA GLN A 23 0.22 -31.34 -6.09
C GLN A 23 -0.06 -30.69 -4.73
N GLY A 24 -0.25 -31.53 -3.71
CA GLY A 24 -0.31 -31.09 -2.33
C GLY A 24 1.06 -30.51 -2.00
N THR A 25 1.07 -29.20 -1.78
CA THR A 25 2.02 -28.47 -0.92
C THR A 25 3.32 -29.22 -0.70
N GLN A 26 4.19 -29.26 -1.72
CA GLN A 26 5.60 -29.47 -1.45
C GLN A 26 6.00 -28.35 -0.50
N SER A 27 6.31 -28.72 0.76
CA SER A 27 6.95 -27.82 1.70
C SER A 27 8.26 -27.41 1.03
N LEU A 28 8.25 -26.24 0.41
CA LEU A 28 9.43 -25.66 -0.20
C LEU A 28 10.48 -25.56 0.93
N PRO A 29 11.76 -25.87 0.66
CA PRO A 29 12.81 -25.61 1.65
C PRO A 29 12.71 -24.16 2.11
N ASP A 30 12.93 -23.92 3.41
CA ASP A 30 12.85 -22.59 4.01
C ASP A 30 13.66 -21.60 3.18
N ARG A 31 12.95 -20.73 2.46
CA ARG A 31 13.57 -19.72 1.60
C ARG A 31 14.20 -18.67 2.50
N SER A 32 15.47 -18.33 2.28
CA SER A 32 16.07 -17.17 2.92
C SER A 32 15.31 -15.89 2.52
N PRO A 33 15.36 -14.81 3.32
CA PRO A 33 14.76 -13.53 2.95
C PRO A 33 15.17 -13.05 1.55
N GLU A 34 16.43 -13.25 1.17
CA GLU A 34 16.97 -12.90 -0.15
C GLU A 34 16.34 -13.73 -1.27
N GLN A 35 16.14 -15.03 -1.02
CA GLN A 35 15.48 -15.93 -1.97
C GLN A 35 14.01 -15.57 -2.15
N VAL A 36 13.32 -15.17 -1.08
CA VAL A 36 11.94 -14.67 -1.15
C VAL A 36 11.89 -13.39 -1.97
N ARG A 37 12.74 -12.40 -1.69
CA ARG A 37 12.81 -11.15 -2.47
C ARG A 37 13.08 -11.43 -3.94
N ALA A 38 14.06 -12.28 -4.25
CA ALA A 38 14.38 -12.66 -5.62
C ALA A 38 13.19 -13.34 -6.33
N ARG A 39 12.45 -14.19 -5.63
CA ARG A 39 11.24 -14.82 -6.17
C ARG A 39 10.13 -13.81 -6.42
N VAL A 40 9.89 -12.87 -5.50
CA VAL A 40 8.92 -11.80 -5.68
C VAL A 40 9.27 -10.95 -6.89
N VAL A 41 10.54 -10.55 -7.05
CA VAL A 41 10.99 -9.83 -8.24
C VAL A 41 10.65 -10.62 -9.51
N GLN A 42 10.91 -11.92 -9.57
CA GLN A 42 10.58 -12.75 -10.74
C GLN A 42 9.08 -12.77 -11.06
N LEU A 43 8.22 -12.76 -10.04
CA LEU A 43 6.76 -12.82 -10.19
C LEU A 43 6.14 -11.45 -10.55
N LEU A 44 6.79 -10.35 -10.16
CA LEU A 44 6.31 -8.99 -10.46
C LEU A 44 6.37 -8.66 -11.95
N PRO A 45 5.33 -8.00 -12.51
CA PRO A 45 5.36 -7.41 -13.85
C PRO A 45 6.60 -6.54 -14.09
N ALA A 46 7.18 -6.65 -15.29
CA ALA A 46 8.39 -5.90 -15.66
C ALA A 46 8.18 -4.38 -15.79
N SER A 47 6.93 -3.93 -15.94
CA SER A 47 6.55 -2.52 -16.08
C SER A 47 6.59 -1.73 -14.76
N ILE A 48 6.69 -2.41 -13.61
CA ILE A 48 6.67 -1.77 -12.30
C ILE A 48 8.00 -1.04 -12.08
N ALA A 49 7.92 0.23 -11.70
CA ALA A 49 9.10 1.09 -11.55
C ALA A 49 10.02 0.62 -10.40
N ASP A 50 9.44 0.30 -9.23
CA ASP A 50 10.20 -0.08 -8.03
C ASP A 50 9.96 -1.54 -7.60
N ARG A 51 10.35 -2.50 -8.43
CA ARG A 51 10.18 -3.93 -8.13
C ARG A 51 10.97 -4.39 -6.90
N GLN A 52 12.09 -3.74 -6.60
CA GLN A 52 12.94 -4.11 -5.47
C GLN A 52 12.37 -3.61 -4.14
N GLY A 53 11.82 -2.39 -4.11
CA GLY A 53 11.07 -1.87 -2.96
C GLY A 53 9.88 -2.78 -2.64
N TRP A 54 9.05 -3.08 -3.63
CA TRP A 54 7.92 -4.01 -3.47
C TRP A 54 8.35 -5.40 -2.97
N ALA A 55 9.43 -5.96 -3.50
CA ALA A 55 9.95 -7.25 -3.04
C ALA A 55 10.43 -7.21 -1.59
N THR A 56 11.07 -6.12 -1.18
CA THR A 56 11.53 -5.90 0.19
C THR A 56 10.34 -5.79 1.14
N ASP A 57 9.34 -4.98 0.78
CA ASP A 57 8.17 -4.75 1.61
C ASP A 57 7.30 -6.00 1.74
N ILE A 58 7.09 -6.75 0.66
CA ILE A 58 6.34 -8.01 0.69
C ILE A 58 7.07 -9.04 1.53
N GLN A 59 8.40 -9.17 1.40
CA GLN A 59 9.16 -10.10 2.23
C GLN A 59 9.07 -9.71 3.72
N ALA A 60 9.16 -8.41 4.04
CA ALA A 60 9.01 -7.93 5.41
C ALA A 60 7.61 -8.25 5.97
N ALA A 61 6.55 -8.07 5.17
CA ALA A 61 5.18 -8.43 5.56
C ALA A 61 5.03 -9.93 5.84
N PHE A 62 5.57 -10.80 4.98
CA PHE A 62 5.52 -12.25 5.17
C PHE A 62 6.26 -12.68 6.44
N ALA A 63 7.44 -12.10 6.69
CA ALA A 63 8.22 -12.40 7.88
C ALA A 63 7.53 -11.92 9.17
N ALA A 64 6.94 -10.71 9.16
CA ALA A 64 6.26 -10.15 10.31
C ALA A 64 4.97 -10.89 10.67
N GLN A 65 4.27 -11.44 9.66
CA GLN A 65 3.01 -12.16 9.82
C GLN A 65 3.20 -13.68 9.93
N ASP A 66 4.45 -14.17 9.99
CA ASP A 66 4.80 -15.60 10.02
C ASP A 66 4.09 -16.42 8.91
N LEU A 67 4.04 -15.84 7.71
CA LEU A 67 3.40 -16.46 6.55
C LEU A 67 4.42 -17.25 5.73
N ALA A 68 4.06 -18.49 5.38
CA ALA A 68 4.87 -19.30 4.49
C ALA A 68 5.01 -18.62 3.09
N PRO A 69 6.22 -18.32 2.59
CA PRO A 69 6.43 -17.66 1.31
C PRO A 69 6.36 -18.65 0.14
N SER A 70 5.29 -19.44 0.06
CA SER A 70 5.00 -20.32 -1.07
C SER A 70 4.65 -19.51 -2.31
N ASP A 71 4.85 -20.08 -3.50
CA ASP A 71 4.47 -19.40 -4.74
C ASP A 71 2.96 -19.09 -4.79
N GLU A 72 2.12 -19.95 -4.22
CA GLU A 72 0.68 -19.71 -4.08
C GLU A 72 0.37 -18.46 -3.24
N ASN A 73 0.99 -18.34 -2.06
CA ASN A 73 0.78 -17.19 -1.18
C ASN A 73 1.35 -15.91 -1.79
N LEU A 74 2.56 -15.98 -2.37
CA LEU A 74 3.20 -14.84 -3.02
C LEU A 74 2.36 -14.36 -4.21
N CYS A 75 1.93 -15.25 -5.11
CA CYS A 75 1.07 -14.89 -6.23
C CYS A 75 -0.27 -14.31 -5.78
N SER A 76 -0.85 -14.83 -4.69
CA SER A 76 -2.10 -14.31 -4.13
C SER A 76 -1.97 -12.86 -3.65
N VAL A 77 -0.92 -12.56 -2.88
CA VAL A 77 -0.65 -11.20 -2.39
C VAL A 77 -0.34 -10.25 -3.56
N LEU A 78 0.47 -10.71 -4.52
CA LEU A 78 0.81 -9.92 -5.70
C LEU A 78 -0.41 -9.59 -6.55
N ALA A 79 -1.32 -10.55 -6.77
CA ALA A 79 -2.53 -10.33 -7.56
C ALA A 79 -3.48 -9.31 -6.90
N VAL A 80 -3.57 -9.29 -5.57
CA VAL A 80 -4.35 -8.29 -4.84
C VAL A 80 -3.66 -6.93 -4.92
N ALA A 81 -2.35 -6.86 -4.66
CA ALA A 81 -1.61 -5.61 -4.74
C ALA A 81 -1.70 -4.97 -6.14
N GLU A 82 -1.66 -5.78 -7.20
CA GLU A 82 -1.84 -5.33 -8.58
C GLU A 82 -3.25 -4.77 -8.82
N GLN A 83 -4.30 -5.48 -8.38
CA GLN A 83 -5.68 -5.03 -8.57
C GLN A 83 -6.01 -3.75 -7.78
N GLU A 84 -5.53 -3.66 -6.54
CA GLU A 84 -5.87 -2.55 -5.66
C GLU A 84 -5.07 -1.28 -5.99
N SER A 85 -3.82 -1.43 -6.45
CA SER A 85 -2.90 -0.30 -6.56
C SER A 85 -2.11 -0.22 -7.85
N ASN A 86 -2.12 -1.28 -8.67
CA ASN A 86 -1.22 -1.44 -9.80
C ASN A 86 0.25 -1.21 -9.40
N PHE A 87 0.62 -1.61 -8.17
CA PHE A 87 1.94 -1.41 -7.57
C PHE A 87 2.41 0.07 -7.54
N GLN A 88 1.46 0.99 -7.41
CA GLN A 88 1.73 2.43 -7.28
C GLN A 88 1.30 2.90 -5.89
N ALA A 89 2.26 3.19 -5.00
CA ALA A 89 1.97 3.52 -3.60
C ALA A 89 1.29 4.88 -3.38
N ASP A 90 1.66 5.88 -4.18
CA ASP A 90 1.14 7.24 -4.10
C ASP A 90 0.83 7.74 -5.52
N PRO A 91 -0.27 7.25 -6.15
CA PRO A 91 -0.63 7.60 -7.51
C PRO A 91 -1.08 9.07 -7.61
N PRO A 92 -0.87 9.73 -8.76
CA PRO A 92 -1.36 11.08 -8.97
C PRO A 92 -2.89 11.12 -9.04
N VAL A 93 -3.49 12.06 -8.32
CA VAL A 93 -4.92 12.34 -8.35
C VAL A 93 -5.19 13.53 -9.28
N PRO A 94 -5.96 13.35 -10.38
CA PRO A 94 -6.29 14.44 -11.29
C PRO A 94 -6.99 15.60 -10.57
N GLY A 95 -6.45 16.81 -10.77
CA GLY A 95 -7.03 18.03 -10.19
C GLY A 95 -6.87 18.17 -8.66
N LEU A 96 -5.99 17.38 -8.03
CA LEU A 96 -5.83 17.34 -6.57
C LEU A 96 -5.63 18.72 -5.92
N ALA A 97 -4.79 19.57 -6.50
CA ALA A 97 -4.55 20.93 -6.02
C ALA A 97 -5.85 21.75 -5.90
N LYS A 98 -6.75 21.63 -6.88
CA LYS A 98 -8.03 22.33 -6.89
C LYS A 98 -8.97 21.76 -5.82
N ILE A 99 -8.99 20.43 -5.67
CA ILE A 99 -9.80 19.74 -4.65
C ILE A 99 -9.36 20.18 -3.24
N ALA A 100 -8.06 20.14 -2.97
CA ALA A 100 -7.49 20.56 -1.69
C ALA A 100 -7.83 22.02 -1.36
N ARG A 101 -7.63 22.95 -2.31
CA ARG A 101 -8.01 24.36 -2.14
C ARG A 101 -9.50 24.55 -1.88
N THR A 102 -10.35 23.84 -2.61
CA THR A 102 -11.81 23.90 -2.43
C THR A 102 -12.19 23.47 -1.02
N GLU A 103 -11.59 22.39 -0.51
CA GLU A 103 -11.85 21.90 0.84
C GLU A 103 -11.32 22.85 1.93
N ILE A 104 -10.12 23.40 1.75
CA ILE A 104 -9.56 24.43 2.65
C ILE A 104 -10.51 25.64 2.72
N ASN A 105 -10.91 26.18 1.57
CA ASN A 105 -11.81 27.33 1.50
C ASN A 105 -13.19 27.00 2.10
N ARG A 106 -13.72 25.81 1.87
CA ARG A 106 -14.99 25.37 2.43
C ARG A 106 -14.93 25.28 3.96
N ARG A 107 -13.84 24.77 4.54
CA ARG A 107 -13.62 24.72 6.00
C ARG A 107 -13.45 26.11 6.59
N ALA A 108 -12.66 26.97 5.95
CA ALA A 108 -12.50 28.36 6.34
C ALA A 108 -13.83 29.14 6.31
N SER A 109 -14.64 28.90 5.28
CA SER A 109 -15.96 29.54 5.14
C SER A 109 -16.91 29.17 6.28
N LYS A 110 -16.85 27.94 6.81
CA LYS A 110 -17.63 27.53 8.00
C LYS A 110 -17.25 28.31 9.26
N LEU A 111 -16.03 28.82 9.30
CA LEU A 111 -15.52 29.68 10.37
C LEU A 111 -15.64 31.18 10.02
N HIS A 112 -16.37 31.53 8.95
CA HIS A 112 -16.53 32.90 8.45
C HIS A 112 -15.21 33.58 8.08
N ILE A 113 -14.17 32.81 7.73
CA ILE A 113 -12.89 33.32 7.27
C ILE A 113 -12.94 33.50 5.75
N PRO A 114 -12.75 34.72 5.21
CA PRO A 114 -12.73 34.95 3.76
C PRO A 114 -11.55 34.27 3.05
N GLU A 115 -11.75 33.83 1.82
CA GLU A 115 -10.72 33.12 1.03
C GLU A 115 -9.40 33.89 0.89
N PHE A 116 -9.46 35.22 0.69
CA PHE A 116 -8.25 36.02 0.54
C PHE A 116 -7.39 36.04 1.81
N VAL A 117 -8.00 35.88 2.99
CA VAL A 117 -7.29 35.79 4.27
C VAL A 117 -6.53 34.47 4.33
N VAL A 118 -7.21 33.36 3.99
CA VAL A 118 -6.59 32.03 3.93
C VAL A 118 -5.43 32.01 2.95
N ARG A 119 -5.63 32.55 1.75
CA ARG A 119 -4.60 32.60 0.72
C ARG A 119 -3.41 33.46 1.15
N SER A 120 -3.65 34.57 1.83
CA SER A 120 -2.58 35.38 2.41
C SER A 120 -1.81 34.63 3.51
N ALA A 121 -2.51 33.92 4.39
CA ALA A 121 -1.88 33.13 5.44
C ALA A 121 -0.99 32.00 4.87
N LEU A 122 -1.37 31.39 3.74
CA LEU A 122 -0.60 30.34 3.07
C LEU A 122 0.58 30.87 2.23
N ASN A 123 0.86 32.17 2.23
CA ASN A 123 2.07 32.73 1.61
C ASN A 123 3.31 32.62 2.51
N ILE A 124 3.19 32.09 3.73
CA ILE A 124 4.37 31.80 4.55
C ILE A 124 5.24 30.76 3.86
N SER A 125 6.56 30.94 3.97
CA SER A 125 7.55 30.01 3.41
C SER A 125 7.63 28.75 4.25
N SER A 126 7.65 27.61 3.58
CA SER A 126 7.91 26.32 4.21
C SER A 126 9.42 26.02 4.30
N ALA A 127 9.79 24.92 4.97
CA ALA A 127 11.19 24.52 5.16
C ALA A 127 11.98 24.33 3.84
N ASN A 128 11.31 24.09 2.71
CA ASN A 128 11.94 23.93 1.40
C ASN A 128 12.05 25.23 0.58
N GLY A 129 11.76 26.39 1.18
CA GLY A 129 11.84 27.70 0.55
C GLY A 129 10.66 28.08 -0.35
N LYS A 130 9.73 27.16 -0.65
CA LYS A 130 8.47 27.47 -1.34
C LYS A 130 7.39 27.85 -0.34
N THR A 131 6.45 28.70 -0.77
CA THR A 131 5.26 29.00 0.04
C THR A 131 4.29 27.82 0.06
N TYR A 132 3.42 27.74 1.06
CA TYR A 132 2.39 26.70 1.10
C TYR A 132 1.43 26.78 -0.09
N ASN A 133 1.09 27.99 -0.56
CA ASN A 133 0.34 28.14 -1.80
C ASN A 133 1.03 27.47 -3.00
N GLN A 134 2.34 27.70 -3.19
CA GLN A 134 3.09 27.09 -4.28
C GLN A 134 3.14 25.56 -4.15
N ARG A 135 3.29 25.04 -2.93
CA ARG A 135 3.29 23.60 -2.68
C ARG A 135 1.92 22.98 -2.94
N LEU A 136 0.84 23.61 -2.50
CA LEU A 136 -0.53 23.17 -2.77
C LEU A 136 -0.85 23.19 -4.27
N ASP A 137 -0.40 24.21 -5.00
CA ASP A 137 -0.59 24.30 -6.46
C ASP A 137 0.15 23.22 -7.24
N ALA A 138 1.33 22.82 -6.74
CA ALA A 138 2.15 21.77 -7.31
C ALA A 138 1.74 20.36 -6.88
N ALA A 139 0.90 20.20 -5.85
CA ALA A 139 0.53 18.89 -5.32
C ALA A 139 -0.24 18.08 -6.36
N ARG A 140 0.20 16.83 -6.55
CA ARG A 140 -0.40 15.85 -7.48
C ARG A 140 -0.78 14.56 -6.78
N THR A 141 -0.16 14.25 -5.64
CA THR A 141 -0.40 13.01 -4.92
C THR A 141 -0.88 13.28 -3.50
N GLU A 142 -1.54 12.30 -2.91
CA GLU A 142 -2.05 12.42 -1.54
C GLU A 142 -0.92 12.52 -0.52
N GLY A 143 0.18 11.78 -0.73
CA GLY A 143 1.38 11.86 0.10
C GLY A 143 2.01 13.26 0.10
N GLN A 144 1.99 13.97 -1.02
CA GLN A 144 2.45 15.38 -1.07
C GLN A 144 1.56 16.31 -0.24
N LEU A 145 0.25 16.09 -0.22
CA LEU A 145 -0.66 16.85 0.64
C LEU A 145 -0.43 16.55 2.12
N SER A 146 -0.24 15.27 2.48
CA SER A 146 0.12 14.88 3.85
C SER A 146 1.41 15.57 4.29
N ALA A 147 2.47 15.51 3.48
CA ALA A 147 3.74 16.16 3.79
C ALA A 147 3.64 17.69 3.86
N ILE A 148 2.72 18.32 3.13
CA ILE A 148 2.40 19.75 3.28
C ILE A 148 1.76 20.02 4.65
N PHE A 149 0.80 19.19 5.05
CA PHE A 149 0.10 19.32 6.32
C PHE A 149 1.04 19.11 7.51
N ASP A 150 1.84 18.04 7.48
CA ASP A 150 2.75 17.65 8.56
C ASP A 150 3.85 18.72 8.78
N ASP A 151 4.37 19.30 7.69
CA ASP A 151 5.30 20.41 7.75
C ASP A 151 4.64 21.68 8.32
N PHE A 152 3.40 22.00 7.93
CA PHE A 152 2.67 23.16 8.43
C PHE A 152 2.40 23.08 9.95
N ILE A 153 1.92 21.94 10.44
CA ILE A 153 1.68 21.76 11.88
C ILE A 153 3.00 21.63 12.66
N GLY A 154 4.09 21.21 12.00
CA GLY A 154 5.42 21.18 12.58
C GLY A 154 5.99 22.56 12.90
N MET A 155 5.50 23.63 12.25
CA MET A 155 5.93 25.01 12.51
C MET A 155 5.32 25.60 13.77
N VAL A 156 4.17 25.09 14.21
CA VAL A 156 3.44 25.64 15.35
C VAL A 156 3.89 24.90 16.62
N PRO A 157 4.24 25.60 17.71
CA PRO A 157 4.50 24.95 18.99
C PRO A 157 3.31 24.07 19.40
N LEU A 158 3.58 22.79 19.71
CA LEU A 158 2.56 21.76 19.99
C LEU A 158 1.61 21.45 18.81
N GLY A 159 1.89 21.94 17.60
CA GLY A 159 1.00 21.82 16.46
C GLY A 159 0.74 20.37 16.03
N LYS A 160 1.75 19.49 16.07
CA LYS A 160 1.56 18.05 15.87
C LYS A 160 0.58 17.44 16.89
N SER A 161 0.71 17.78 18.16
CA SER A 161 -0.16 17.27 19.23
C SER A 161 -1.59 17.81 19.15
N LEU A 162 -1.75 19.08 18.76
CA LEU A 162 -3.05 19.76 18.72
C LEU A 162 -3.81 19.51 17.41
N PHE A 163 -3.09 19.41 16.29
CA PHE A 163 -3.67 19.42 14.96
C PHE A 163 -3.35 18.17 14.13
N GLY A 164 -2.51 17.25 14.60
CA GLY A 164 -2.15 16.03 13.85
C GLY A 164 -3.35 15.20 13.40
N ASN A 165 -4.40 15.16 14.22
CA ASN A 165 -5.65 14.45 13.90
C ASN A 165 -6.55 15.17 12.88
N LEU A 166 -6.18 16.36 12.42
CA LEU A 166 -6.96 17.13 11.45
C LEU A 166 -6.55 16.85 10.00
N ASN A 167 -5.47 16.09 9.77
CA ASN A 167 -5.13 15.59 8.46
C ASN A 167 -6.12 14.49 8.06
N PRO A 168 -7.00 14.70 7.07
CA PRO A 168 -7.90 13.64 6.62
C PRO A 168 -7.20 12.65 5.68
N VAL A 169 -5.97 12.95 5.25
CA VAL A 169 -5.21 12.20 4.26
C VAL A 169 -3.98 11.61 4.93
N HIS A 170 -4.10 10.36 5.37
CA HIS A 170 -2.97 9.55 5.81
C HIS A 170 -2.68 8.52 4.72
N THR A 171 -1.84 8.87 3.76
CA THR A 171 -1.40 7.92 2.72
C THR A 171 -0.22 7.13 3.26
N GLY A 172 -0.50 5.96 3.86
CA GLY A 172 0.52 5.00 4.29
C GLY A 172 0.88 3.96 3.22
N GLY A 173 0.29 4.06 2.04
CA GLY A 173 0.37 3.09 0.96
C GLY A 173 -0.95 3.06 0.17
N PRO A 174 -1.03 2.27 -0.89
CA PRO A 174 -2.12 2.38 -1.84
C PRO A 174 -3.34 1.52 -1.48
N MET A 175 -3.20 0.64 -0.49
CA MET A 175 -4.26 -0.26 -0.05
C MET A 175 -4.96 0.30 1.18
N GLN A 176 -6.24 0.60 1.06
CA GLN A 176 -7.06 0.98 2.20
C GLN A 176 -7.50 -0.26 2.97
N VAL A 177 -7.31 -0.26 4.29
CA VAL A 177 -7.80 -1.30 5.20
C VAL A 177 -8.76 -0.70 6.22
N SER A 178 -9.62 -1.53 6.81
CA SER A 178 -10.50 -1.06 7.89
C SER A 178 -9.69 -0.55 9.09
N ILE A 179 -10.20 0.48 9.78
CA ILE A 179 -9.58 1.03 10.99
C ILE A 179 -9.40 -0.08 12.05
N ALA A 180 -10.37 -0.98 12.19
CA ALA A 180 -10.29 -2.10 13.13
C ALA A 180 -9.11 -3.04 12.82
N PHE A 181 -8.88 -3.33 11.53
CA PHE A 181 -7.72 -4.12 11.11
C PHE A 181 -6.41 -3.38 11.39
N ALA A 182 -6.31 -2.09 11.02
CA ALA A 182 -5.12 -1.29 11.24
C ALA A 182 -4.76 -1.20 12.74
N GLN A 183 -5.75 -0.98 13.61
CA GLN A 183 -5.55 -0.94 15.07
C GLN A 183 -5.08 -2.29 15.62
N LYS A 184 -5.60 -3.41 15.11
CA LYS A 184 -5.18 -4.75 15.51
C LYS A 184 -3.71 -5.01 15.14
N GLN A 185 -3.27 -4.52 13.97
CA GLN A 185 -1.94 -4.77 13.42
C GLN A 185 -0.90 -3.70 13.81
N ALA A 186 -1.29 -2.66 14.55
CA ALA A 186 -0.41 -1.53 14.86
C ALA A 186 0.79 -1.89 15.76
N ARG A 187 0.68 -2.92 16.60
CA ARG A 187 1.75 -3.28 17.56
C ARG A 187 2.98 -3.88 16.89
N ASP A 188 2.73 -4.78 15.94
CA ASP A 188 3.78 -5.56 15.26
C ASP A 188 3.99 -5.06 13.81
N TYR A 189 3.74 -3.77 13.59
CA TYR A 189 3.86 -3.16 12.27
C TYR A 189 5.33 -3.12 11.85
N PRO A 190 5.72 -3.79 10.74
CA PRO A 190 7.14 -4.01 10.43
C PRO A 190 7.82 -2.83 9.76
N TYR A 191 7.07 -1.77 9.42
CA TYR A 191 7.59 -0.62 8.70
C TYR A 191 7.79 0.57 9.64
N PRO A 192 8.81 1.42 9.40
CA PRO A 192 9.02 2.63 10.17
C PRO A 192 7.79 3.55 10.06
N VAL A 193 7.22 3.94 11.20
CA VAL A 193 6.22 5.00 11.28
C VAL A 193 6.93 6.33 11.56
N ALA A 194 6.84 7.28 10.63
CA ALA A 194 7.27 8.64 10.89
C ALA A 194 6.25 9.32 11.82
N GLY A 195 6.70 9.81 12.98
CA GLY A 195 5.89 10.60 13.92
C GLY A 195 5.90 12.10 13.64
#